data_AF-A0A2K4MQL6-F1
#
_entry.id   AF-A0A2K4MQL6-F1
#
_cell.length_a   1.000
_cell.length_b   1.000
_cell.length_c   1.000
_cell.angle_alpha   90.00
_cell.angle_beta   90.00
_cell.angle_gamma   90.00
#
_symmetry.space_group_name_H-M   'P 1'
#
loop_
_entity.id
_entity.type
_entity.pdbx_description
1 polymer ?
#
loop_
_entity_poly.entity_id
_entity_poly.type
_entity_poly.pdbx_seq_one_letter_code
_entity_poly.pdbx_strand_id
1 'polypeptide(L)'
;MSHPVVTVKNHSSRHVYIEGDPNWDDQVLLLNNQPLPKLYSLAPDKSIQLSVDWSGPGNEYMMGVIFADGPDYDYGGDGFYQLTIGQSNDSGLLGVTDGDGHAKVSYSVGQQTAWGMVMDFADS
;
A
#
# COMPACT_ATOMS: atom_id res chain seq x y z
N MET A 1 18.69 -9.10 -3.57
CA MET A 1 17.61 -8.28 -2.99
C MET A 1 16.46 -8.34 -3.97
N SER A 2 15.26 -8.60 -3.48
CA SER A 2 14.05 -8.62 -4.28
C SER A 2 13.13 -7.56 -3.71
N HIS A 3 12.46 -6.80 -4.55
CA HIS A 3 11.68 -5.64 -4.14
C HIS A 3 10.21 -5.98 -4.42
N PRO A 4 9.35 -6.22 -3.41
CA PRO A 4 7.93 -6.34 -3.66
C PRO A 4 7.43 -5.01 -4.22
N VAL A 5 6.89 -5.02 -5.44
CA VAL A 5 6.41 -3.81 -6.11
C VAL A 5 4.89 -3.76 -6.09
N VAL A 6 4.34 -2.78 -5.40
CA VAL A 6 2.91 -2.49 -5.40
C VAL A 6 2.68 -1.29 -6.31
N THR A 7 2.11 -1.52 -7.50
CA THR A 7 1.69 -0.43 -8.37
C THR A 7 0.32 0.06 -7.89
N VAL A 8 0.29 1.23 -7.27
CA VAL A 8 -0.94 1.85 -6.77
C VAL A 8 -1.48 2.79 -7.83
N LYS A 9 -2.77 2.65 -8.16
CA LYS A 9 -3.48 3.52 -9.11
C LYS A 9 -4.68 4.12 -8.41
N ASN A 10 -4.83 5.43 -8.54
CA ASN A 10 -5.97 6.14 -8.00
C ASN A 10 -6.92 6.55 -9.13
N HIS A 11 -8.00 5.78 -9.30
CA HIS A 11 -9.12 6.08 -10.20
C HIS A 11 -10.31 6.71 -9.46
N SER A 12 -10.17 7.03 -8.16
CA SER A 12 -11.21 7.72 -7.39
C SER A 12 -11.26 9.21 -7.73
N SER A 13 -12.35 9.88 -7.39
CA SER A 13 -12.46 11.34 -7.53
C SER A 13 -11.69 12.11 -6.44
N ARG A 14 -10.95 11.43 -5.56
CA ARG A 14 -10.35 11.99 -4.35
C ARG A 14 -8.85 11.71 -4.30
N HIS A 15 -8.13 12.44 -3.45
CA HIS A 15 -6.76 12.07 -3.14
C HIS A 15 -6.75 10.83 -2.25
N VAL A 16 -5.74 9.96 -2.44
CA VAL A 16 -5.41 8.88 -1.51
C VAL A 16 -4.11 9.25 -0.82
N TYR A 17 -4.10 9.21 0.50
CA TYR A 17 -2.93 9.54 1.31
C TYR A 17 -2.22 8.25 1.73
N ILE A 18 -0.90 8.25 1.70
CA ILE A 18 -0.07 7.09 2.00
C ILE A 18 0.92 7.48 3.09
N GLU A 19 0.84 6.82 4.23
CA GLU A 19 1.80 7.01 5.32
C GLU A 19 3.12 6.31 4.96
N GLY A 20 4.23 7.04 5.00
CA GLY A 20 5.57 6.53 4.73
C GLY A 20 6.14 5.67 5.84
N ASP A 21 5.58 5.79 7.04
CA ASP A 21 5.95 5.05 8.24
C ASP A 21 4.70 4.47 8.94
N PRO A 22 4.16 3.35 8.44
CA PRO A 22 3.03 2.65 9.07
C PRO A 22 3.42 1.95 10.39
N ASN A 23 4.66 2.15 10.87
CA ASN A 23 5.25 1.65 12.11
C ASN A 23 5.10 0.14 12.37
N TRP A 24 5.51 -0.67 11.38
CA TRP A 24 5.84 -2.08 11.56
C TRP A 24 7.35 -2.26 11.43
N ASP A 25 8.07 -2.11 12.55
CA ASP A 25 9.47 -2.53 12.71
C ASP A 25 10.50 -1.74 11.87
N ASP A 26 10.52 -0.40 12.01
CA ASP A 26 11.45 0.52 11.33
C ASP A 26 11.44 0.42 9.78
N GLN A 27 10.38 -0.15 9.21
CA GLN A 27 10.21 -0.28 7.77
C GLN A 27 10.15 1.09 7.08
N VAL A 28 11.00 1.29 6.06
CA VAL A 28 10.96 2.48 5.20
C VAL A 28 10.29 2.14 3.88
N LEU A 29 9.12 2.72 3.62
CA LEU A 29 8.49 2.63 2.31
C LEU A 29 9.30 3.40 1.26
N LEU A 30 9.36 2.83 0.06
CA LEU A 30 9.99 3.44 -1.12
C LEU A 30 8.90 3.84 -2.11
N LEU A 31 8.79 5.12 -2.40
CA LEU A 31 7.99 5.68 -3.48
C LEU A 31 8.85 5.83 -4.73
N ASN A 32 8.52 5.09 -5.80
CA ASN A 32 9.28 5.08 -7.05
C ASN A 32 10.79 4.87 -6.80
N ASN A 33 11.11 3.91 -5.92
CA ASN A 33 12.48 3.55 -5.52
C ASN A 33 13.26 4.66 -4.77
N GLN A 34 12.56 5.62 -4.16
CA GLN A 34 13.13 6.61 -3.24
C GLN A 34 12.39 6.55 -1.90
N PRO A 35 13.06 6.77 -0.76
CA PRO A 35 12.40 6.80 0.54
C PRO A 35 11.19 7.73 0.53
N LEU A 36 10.05 7.19 0.95
CA LEU A 36 8.81 7.92 1.04
C LEU A 36 8.87 8.83 2.28
N PRO A 37 8.75 10.16 2.13
CA PRO A 37 8.60 11.04 3.28
C PRO A 37 7.29 10.73 4.03
N LYS A 38 7.21 11.21 5.28
CA LYS A 38 6.12 10.95 6.26
C LYS A 38 4.73 10.71 5.64
N LEU A 39 4.26 11.59 4.76
CA LEU A 39 2.96 11.42 4.10
C LEU A 39 3.06 11.80 2.63
N TYR A 40 2.48 10.98 1.76
CA TYR A 40 2.34 11.27 0.32
C TYR A 40 0.89 11.33 -0.11
N SER A 41 0.57 12.27 -0.99
CA SER A 41 -0.77 12.44 -1.54
C SER A 41 -0.79 12.04 -3.01
N LEU A 42 -1.51 10.95 -3.30
CA LEU A 42 -1.74 10.45 -4.64
C LEU A 42 -3.02 11.08 -5.21
N ALA A 43 -2.86 12.04 -6.12
CA ALA A 43 -3.97 12.72 -6.78
C ALA A 43 -4.80 11.76 -7.67
N PRO A 44 -6.05 12.11 -8.02
CA PRO A 44 -6.84 11.39 -9.02
C PRO A 44 -6.11 11.19 -10.35
N ASP A 45 -6.38 10.07 -11.00
CA ASP A 45 -5.80 9.63 -12.29
C ASP A 45 -4.27 9.54 -12.28
N LYS A 46 -3.67 9.35 -11.10
CA LYS A 46 -2.23 9.12 -10.95
C LYS A 46 -1.93 7.71 -10.47
N SER A 47 -0.71 7.29 -10.75
CA SER A 47 -0.16 6.02 -10.32
C SER A 47 1.25 6.20 -9.78
N ILE A 48 1.61 5.36 -8.82
CA ILE A 48 2.94 5.28 -8.22
C ILE A 48 3.33 3.83 -8.01
N GLN A 49 4.61 3.60 -7.70
CA GLN A 49 5.09 2.32 -7.20
C GLN A 49 5.52 2.46 -5.75
N LEU A 50 4.97 1.61 -4.89
CA LEU A 50 5.44 1.41 -3.53
C LEU A 50 6.28 0.14 -3.47
N SER A 51 7.34 0.19 -2.66
CA SER A 51 8.23 -0.94 -2.40
C SER A 51 8.81 -0.83 -0.99
N VAL A 52 9.49 -1.89 -0.55
CA VAL A 52 10.44 -1.87 0.57
C VAL A 52 11.72 -2.55 0.13
N ASP A 53 12.83 -2.28 0.81
CA ASP A 53 14.06 -3.04 0.64
C ASP A 53 13.90 -4.40 1.34
N TRP A 54 13.49 -5.42 0.59
CA TRP A 54 13.28 -6.76 1.14
C TRP A 54 14.48 -7.69 0.90
N SER A 55 14.92 -8.34 1.97
CA SER A 55 15.99 -9.34 1.92
C SER A 55 15.47 -10.66 2.46
N GLY A 56 15.48 -11.70 1.63
CA GLY A 56 15.05 -13.04 2.00
C GLY A 56 13.99 -13.62 1.06
N PRO A 57 13.49 -14.82 1.39
CA PRO A 57 12.32 -15.39 0.71
C PRO A 57 11.10 -14.48 0.94
N GLY A 58 10.12 -14.56 0.04
CA GLY A 58 8.84 -13.90 0.30
C GLY A 58 8.05 -14.64 1.38
N ASN A 59 7.24 -13.89 2.12
CA ASN A 59 6.35 -14.38 3.16
C ASN A 59 5.10 -13.48 3.23
N GLU A 60 4.20 -13.75 4.16
CA GLU A 60 2.94 -13.00 4.26
C GLU A 60 3.09 -11.58 4.84
N TYR A 61 4.24 -11.21 5.41
CA TYR A 61 4.45 -9.98 6.16
C TYR A 61 5.56 -9.12 5.56
N MET A 62 5.56 -8.98 4.24
CA MET A 62 6.67 -8.32 3.53
C MET A 62 6.63 -6.80 3.60
N MET A 63 5.43 -6.22 3.61
CA MET A 63 5.22 -4.78 3.57
C MET A 63 3.99 -4.40 4.39
N GLY A 64 4.16 -3.51 5.36
CA GLY A 64 3.05 -2.76 5.95
C GLY A 64 2.77 -1.47 5.17
N VAL A 65 1.50 -1.10 5.00
CA VAL A 65 1.11 0.17 4.36
C VAL A 65 -0.20 0.69 4.93
N ILE A 66 -0.29 2.02 5.10
CA ILE A 66 -1.55 2.70 5.43
C ILE A 66 -1.98 3.55 4.23
N PHE A 67 -3.23 3.38 3.83
CA PHE A 67 -3.91 4.23 2.84
C PHE A 67 -5.07 4.97 3.51
N ALA A 68 -5.10 6.29 3.43
CA ALA A 68 -6.09 7.13 4.10
C ALA A 68 -6.85 8.06 3.14
N ASP A 69 -8.08 8.41 3.53
CA ASP A 69 -8.94 9.38 2.82
C ASP A 69 -8.42 10.82 2.91
N GLY A 70 -7.59 11.10 3.91
CA GLY A 70 -7.11 12.42 4.25
C GLY A 70 -5.89 12.40 5.17
N PRO A 71 -5.25 13.56 5.39
CA PRO A 71 -4.04 13.67 6.19
C PRO A 71 -4.29 13.60 7.71
N ASP A 72 -5.55 13.62 8.17
CA ASP A 72 -5.91 13.62 9.59
C ASP A 72 -6.62 12.31 9.98
N TYR A 73 -6.05 11.17 9.56
CA TYR A 73 -6.61 9.84 9.83
C TYR A 73 -6.38 9.36 11.26
N ASP A 74 -5.34 9.86 11.94
CA ASP A 74 -5.03 9.49 13.32
C ASP A 74 -6.02 10.08 14.35
N TYR A 75 -6.45 11.34 14.16
CA TYR A 75 -7.22 12.09 15.16
C TYR A 75 -8.44 12.83 14.60
N GLY A 76 -8.47 13.13 13.30
CA GLY A 76 -9.51 13.92 12.63
C GLY A 76 -10.69 13.11 12.10
N GLY A 77 -10.62 11.79 12.16
CA GLY A 77 -11.72 10.91 11.73
C GLY A 77 -11.79 10.67 10.22
N ASP A 78 -10.70 10.94 9.48
CA ASP A 78 -10.56 10.41 8.12
C ASP A 78 -10.45 8.88 8.15
N GLY A 79 -11.14 8.22 7.22
CA GLY A 79 -11.08 6.76 7.12
C GLY A 79 -9.74 6.31 6.57
N PHE A 80 -9.32 5.11 6.95
CA PHE A 80 -8.08 4.51 6.47
C PHE A 80 -8.19 2.99 6.36
N TYR A 81 -7.28 2.43 5.57
CA TYR A 81 -6.92 1.02 5.58
C TYR A 81 -5.50 0.88 6.12
N GLN A 82 -5.30 -0.07 7.02
CA GLN A 82 -3.98 -0.54 7.43
C GLN A 82 -3.81 -1.97 6.92
N LEU A 83 -2.87 -2.18 6.00
CA LEU A 83 -2.76 -3.42 5.24
C LEU A 83 -1.38 -4.05 5.41
N THR A 84 -1.36 -5.38 5.49
CA THR A 84 -0.18 -6.20 5.22
C THR A 84 -0.20 -6.68 3.78
N ILE A 85 0.92 -6.49 3.10
CA ILE A 85 1.17 -6.98 1.74
C ILE A 85 2.29 -8.01 1.80
N GLY A 86 2.06 -9.18 1.24
CA GLY A 86 2.99 -10.29 1.23
C GLY A 86 2.62 -11.37 0.24
N GLN A 87 3.48 -12.39 0.12
CA GLN A 87 3.18 -13.59 -0.64
C GLN A 87 2.21 -14.46 0.16
N SER A 88 1.01 -14.64 -0.37
CA SER A 88 0.00 -15.54 0.21
C SER A 88 0.51 -16.98 0.25
N ASN A 89 0.32 -17.68 1.38
CA ASN A 89 0.73 -19.08 1.52
C ASN A 89 0.07 -20.03 0.50
N ASP A 90 -1.14 -19.70 0.02
CA ASP A 90 -1.90 -20.56 -0.88
C ASP A 90 -1.43 -20.45 -2.34
N SER A 91 -1.06 -19.24 -2.77
CA SER A 91 -0.77 -18.94 -4.19
C SER A 91 0.70 -18.63 -4.47
N GLY A 92 1.46 -18.23 -3.45
CA GLY A 92 2.81 -17.68 -3.59
C GLY A 92 2.85 -16.33 -4.33
N LEU A 93 1.69 -15.70 -4.58
CA LEU A 93 1.58 -14.41 -5.25
C LEU A 93 1.49 -13.28 -4.23
N LEU A 94 2.07 -12.14 -4.58
CA LEU A 94 1.99 -10.91 -3.78
C LEU A 94 0.55 -10.41 -3.76
N GLY A 95 0.01 -10.17 -2.57
CA GLY A 95 -1.34 -9.66 -2.36
C GLY A 95 -1.49 -9.05 -0.96
N VAL A 96 -2.70 -8.59 -0.65
CA VAL A 96 -3.07 -8.22 0.72
C VAL A 96 -3.30 -9.49 1.51
N THR A 97 -2.52 -9.68 2.58
CA THR A 97 -2.49 -10.90 3.40
C THR A 97 -3.16 -10.72 4.75
N ASP A 98 -3.20 -9.47 5.24
CA ASP A 98 -3.97 -9.05 6.41
C ASP A 98 -4.37 -7.57 6.22
N GLY A 99 -5.40 -7.13 6.92
CA GLY A 99 -5.80 -5.73 6.89
C GLY A 99 -7.04 -5.43 7.70
N ASP A 100 -7.11 -4.19 8.17
CA ASP A 100 -8.25 -3.63 8.89
C ASP A 100 -8.50 -2.18 8.43
N GLY A 101 -9.64 -1.63 8.88
CA GLY A 101 -10.02 -0.24 8.64
C GLY A 101 -11.11 -0.08 7.58
N HIS A 102 -11.62 1.15 7.52
CA HIS A 102 -12.65 1.56 6.58
C HIS A 102 -12.33 2.97 6.06
N ALA A 103 -12.10 3.07 4.76
CA ALA A 103 -11.96 4.32 4.04
C ALA A 103 -13.19 4.58 3.15
N LYS A 104 -13.38 5.82 2.69
CA LYS A 104 -14.45 6.22 1.76
C LYS A 104 -14.16 5.72 0.34
N VAL A 105 -12.90 5.54 -0.01
CA VAL A 105 -12.48 4.88 -1.24
C VAL A 105 -12.41 3.37 -1.05
N SER A 106 -12.77 2.61 -2.08
CA SER A 106 -12.60 1.16 -2.11
C SER A 106 -11.32 0.81 -2.87
N TYR A 107 -10.67 -0.30 -2.51
CA TYR A 107 -9.55 -0.83 -3.28
C TYR A 107 -9.85 -2.23 -3.83
N SER A 108 -9.16 -2.58 -4.92
CA SER A 108 -9.15 -3.93 -5.47
C SER A 108 -7.73 -4.34 -5.85
N VAL A 109 -7.46 -5.65 -5.78
CA VAL A 109 -6.17 -6.22 -6.20
C VAL A 109 -6.32 -6.79 -7.60
N GLY A 110 -5.48 -6.29 -8.52
CA GLY A 110 -5.48 -6.65 -9.93
C GLY A 110 -4.41 -7.70 -10.26
N GLN A 111 -3.62 -7.45 -11.30
CA GLN A 111 -2.54 -8.33 -11.74
C GLN A 111 -1.58 -8.65 -10.59
N GLN A 112 -1.25 -9.93 -10.39
CA GLN A 112 -0.34 -10.41 -9.34
C GLN A 112 0.77 -11.29 -9.93
N THR A 113 1.95 -11.20 -9.32
CA THR A 113 3.13 -12.06 -9.50
C THR A 113 3.72 -12.34 -8.12
N ALA A 114 4.74 -13.20 -8.02
CA ALA A 114 5.41 -13.43 -6.74
C ALA A 114 6.00 -12.14 -6.10
N TRP A 115 6.34 -11.13 -6.90
CA TRP A 115 7.04 -9.91 -6.43
C TRP A 115 6.35 -8.62 -6.83
N GLY A 116 5.11 -8.70 -7.31
CA GLY A 116 4.43 -7.53 -7.84
C GLY A 116 2.93 -7.68 -7.84
N MET A 117 2.25 -6.60 -7.53
CA MET A 117 0.80 -6.51 -7.61
C MET A 117 0.35 -5.13 -8.10
N VAL A 118 -0.87 -5.06 -8.62
CA VAL A 118 -1.57 -3.79 -8.87
C VAL A 118 -2.66 -3.62 -7.81
N MET A 119 -2.71 -2.44 -7.20
CA MET A 119 -3.78 -2.02 -6.31
C MET A 119 -4.50 -0.82 -6.92
N ASP A 120 -5.79 -0.98 -7.19
CA ASP A 120 -6.63 0.04 -7.82
C ASP A 120 -7.61 0.61 -6.78
N PHE A 121 -7.54 1.92 -6.56
CA PHE A 121 -8.50 2.67 -5.74
C PHE A 121 -9.58 3.31 -6.62
N ALA A 122 -10.83 3.26 -6.16
CA ALA A 122 -11.98 3.90 -6.80
C ALA A 122 -12.97 4.43 -5.76
N ASP A 123 -13.89 5.30 -6.19
CA ASP A 123 -15.02 5.68 -5.34
C ASP A 123 -15.89 4.45 -5.03
N SER A 124 -16.36 4.35 -3.79
CA SER A 124 -17.21 3.24 -3.32
C SER A 124 -18.65 3.33 -3.82
#